data_AF-A0A961TC01-F1
#
_entry.id   AF-A0A961TC01-F1
#
_cell.length_a   1.000
_cell.length_b   1.000
_cell.length_c   1.000
_cell.angle_alpha   90.00
_cell.angle_beta   90.00
_cell.angle_gamma   90.00
#
_symmetry.space_group_name_H-M   'P 1'
#
loop_
_entity.id
_entity.type
_entity.pdbx_description
1 polymer ?
#
loop_
_entity_poly.entity_id
_entity_poly.type
_entity_poly.pdbx_seq_one_letter_code
_entity_poly.pdbx_strand_id
1 'polypeptide(L)'
;MTQDDLARTILTKAGERDRFLVAIAGAPGSGKSTLSEKLLASLDPGNTGIATLVPMDGYHLDNSVIGPLGLLARKGAPETFNIAGLLSDLRRISARQGDVVVP
;
A
#
# COMPACT_ATOMS: atom_id res chain seq x y z
N MET A 1 2.19 -21.59 3.94
CA MET A 1 1.63 -20.82 2.82
C MET A 1 2.79 -20.09 2.17
N THR A 2 3.11 -20.41 0.93
CA THR A 2 4.18 -19.75 0.16
C THR A 2 3.66 -18.43 -0.44
N GLN A 3 4.57 -17.60 -0.97
CA GLN A 3 4.18 -16.39 -1.71
C GLN A 3 3.34 -16.72 -2.95
N ASP A 4 3.60 -17.87 -3.61
CA ASP A 4 2.84 -18.31 -4.78
C ASP A 4 1.43 -18.78 -4.38
N ASP A 5 1.30 -19.43 -3.23
CA ASP A 5 -0.02 -19.78 -2.68
C ASP A 5 -0.84 -18.53 -2.35
N LEU A 6 -0.18 -17.49 -1.84
CA LEU A 6 -0.82 -16.21 -1.54
C LEU A 6 -1.22 -15.47 -2.84
N ALA A 7 -0.35 -15.46 -3.86
CA ALA A 7 -0.66 -14.89 -5.18
C ALA A 7 -1.87 -15.58 -5.81
N ARG A 8 -1.91 -16.92 -5.82
CA ARG A 8 -3.08 -17.68 -6.30
C ARG A 8 -4.34 -17.34 -5.51
N THR A 9 -4.24 -17.22 -4.19
CA THR A 9 -5.38 -16.82 -3.33
C THR A 9 -5.90 -15.44 -3.70
N ILE A 10 -5.00 -14.48 -3.96
CA ILE A 10 -5.36 -13.12 -4.36
C ILE A 10 -6.04 -13.13 -5.72
N LEU A 11 -5.50 -13.84 -6.72
CA LEU A 11 -6.08 -13.93 -8.06
C LEU A 11 -7.48 -14.57 -8.02
N THR A 12 -7.64 -15.67 -7.28
CA THR A 12 -8.96 -16.31 -7.08
C THR A 12 -9.94 -15.37 -6.41
N LYS A 13 -9.51 -14.62 -5.38
CA LYS A 13 -10.37 -13.66 -4.69
C LYS A 13 -10.70 -12.44 -5.55
N ALA A 14 -9.78 -11.99 -6.40
CA ALA A 14 -10.01 -10.89 -7.33
C ALA A 14 -11.12 -11.25 -8.32
N GLY A 15 -11.09 -12.48 -8.86
CA GLY A 15 -12.06 -12.96 -9.83
C GLY A 15 -12.06 -12.10 -11.09
N GLU A 16 -13.24 -11.72 -11.57
CA GLU A 16 -13.42 -10.88 -12.77
C GLU A 16 -13.39 -9.37 -12.46
N ARG A 17 -12.99 -8.97 -11.25
CA ARG A 17 -12.95 -7.54 -10.90
C ARG A 17 -11.83 -6.83 -11.64
N ASP A 18 -12.17 -5.72 -12.27
CA ASP A 18 -11.18 -4.88 -12.96
C ASP A 18 -10.16 -4.19 -12.02
N ARG A 19 -10.51 -4.03 -10.73
CA ARG A 19 -9.61 -3.49 -9.71
C ARG A 19 -9.81 -4.24 -8.40
N PHE A 20 -8.73 -4.77 -7.86
CA PHE A 20 -8.72 -5.47 -6.58
C PHE A 20 -7.61 -4.90 -5.69
N LEU A 21 -7.99 -4.40 -4.51
CA LEU A 21 -7.07 -3.82 -3.55
C LEU A 21 -6.73 -4.86 -2.47
N VAL A 22 -5.44 -5.05 -2.22
CA VAL A 22 -4.93 -5.94 -1.17
C VAL A 22 -4.10 -5.12 -0.20
N ALA A 23 -4.49 -5.11 1.07
CA ALA A 23 -3.73 -4.47 2.14
C ALA A 23 -2.78 -5.48 2.80
N ILE A 24 -1.51 -5.13 2.93
CA ILE A 24 -0.51 -5.90 3.67
C ILE A 24 -0.13 -5.11 4.91
N ALA A 25 -0.66 -5.53 6.06
CA ALA A 25 -0.41 -4.91 7.36
C ALA A 25 0.54 -5.75 8.20
N GLY A 26 1.38 -5.09 8.99
CA GLY A 26 2.31 -5.74 9.91
C GLY A 26 3.09 -4.71 10.73
N ALA A 27 3.63 -5.16 11.87
CA ALA A 27 4.42 -4.31 12.75
C ALA A 27 5.65 -3.70 12.03
N PRO A 28 6.24 -2.60 12.55
CA PRO A 28 7.57 -2.17 12.13
C PRO A 28 8.57 -3.33 12.18
N GLY A 29 9.41 -3.47 11.14
CA GLY A 29 10.39 -4.55 11.04
C GLY A 29 9.82 -5.95 10.71
N SER A 30 8.51 -6.12 10.50
CA SER A 30 7.90 -7.45 10.24
C SER A 30 8.18 -8.05 8.85
N GLY A 31 8.99 -7.40 8.01
CA GLY A 31 9.29 -7.88 6.65
C GLY A 31 8.18 -7.67 5.61
N LYS A 32 7.17 -6.84 5.90
CA LYS A 32 6.04 -6.56 4.99
C LYS A 32 6.46 -6.00 3.63
N SER A 33 7.47 -5.13 3.56
CA SER A 33 8.01 -4.63 2.29
C SER A 33 8.61 -5.76 1.46
N THR A 34 9.46 -6.60 2.07
CA THR A 34 10.04 -7.79 1.44
C THR A 34 8.96 -8.78 0.95
N LEU A 35 7.91 -9.00 1.74
CA LEU A 35 6.79 -9.84 1.32
C LEU A 35 6.05 -9.22 0.13
N SER A 36 5.79 -7.92 0.17
CA SER A 36 5.03 -7.23 -0.88
C SER A 36 5.75 -7.21 -2.23
N GLU A 37 7.07 -7.01 -2.22
CA GLU A 37 7.91 -7.06 -3.43
C GLU A 37 7.94 -8.46 -4.04
N LYS A 38 8.14 -9.49 -3.21
CA LYS A 38 8.11 -10.88 -3.66
C LYS A 38 6.73 -11.29 -4.19
N LEU A 39 5.67 -10.85 -3.52
CA LEU A 39 4.30 -11.11 -3.94
C LEU A 39 3.97 -10.41 -5.26
N LEU A 40 4.45 -9.17 -5.47
CA LEU A 40 4.34 -8.48 -6.75
C LEU A 40 5.00 -9.30 -7.87
N ALA A 41 6.21 -9.82 -7.64
CA ALA A 41 6.90 -10.67 -8.62
C ALA A 41 6.14 -11.97 -8.94
N SER A 42 5.46 -12.58 -7.96
CA SER A 42 4.60 -13.74 -8.19
C SER A 42 3.27 -13.40 -8.88
N LEU A 43 2.72 -12.21 -8.63
CA LEU A 43 1.46 -11.74 -9.23
C LEU A 43 1.66 -11.28 -10.68
N ASP A 44 2.77 -10.64 -10.98
CA ASP A 44 3.10 -10.09 -12.30
C ASP A 44 4.53 -10.46 -12.73
N PRO A 45 4.82 -11.76 -12.95
CA PRO A 45 6.17 -12.22 -13.29
C PRO A 45 6.68 -11.67 -14.62
N GLY A 46 5.78 -11.22 -15.51
CA GLY A 46 6.11 -10.60 -16.79
C GLY A 46 6.26 -9.08 -16.74
N ASN A 47 6.05 -8.44 -15.58
CA ASN A 47 6.00 -6.98 -15.43
C ASN A 47 5.08 -6.32 -16.48
N THR A 48 3.89 -6.89 -16.63
CA THR A 48 2.86 -6.48 -17.59
C THR A 48 2.00 -5.31 -17.09
N GLY A 49 2.14 -4.95 -15.82
CA GLY A 49 1.39 -3.86 -15.18
C GLY A 49 0.06 -4.29 -14.57
N ILE A 50 -0.17 -5.59 -14.38
CA ILE A 50 -1.43 -6.10 -13.80
C ILE A 50 -1.51 -5.90 -12.28
N ALA A 51 -0.37 -5.72 -11.62
CA ALA A 51 -0.25 -5.43 -10.20
C ALA A 51 0.76 -4.30 -9.95
N THR A 52 0.56 -3.53 -8.90
CA THR A 52 1.49 -2.48 -8.45
C THR A 52 1.47 -2.36 -6.93
N LEU A 53 2.56 -1.85 -6.36
CA LEU A 53 2.67 -1.54 -4.95
C LEU A 53 2.36 -0.07 -4.69
N VAL A 54 1.55 0.18 -3.66
CA VAL A 54 1.24 1.53 -3.18
C VAL A 54 1.69 1.63 -1.72
N PRO A 55 2.88 2.19 -1.45
CA PRO A 55 3.41 2.25 -0.09
C PRO A 55 2.64 3.28 0.75
N MET A 56 2.29 2.92 1.99
CA MET A 56 1.69 3.86 2.95
C MET A 56 2.72 4.88 3.49
N ASP A 57 4.02 4.58 3.42
CA ASP A 57 5.08 5.41 4.01
C ASP A 57 5.17 6.80 3.37
N GLY A 58 4.75 6.97 2.11
CA GLY A 58 4.66 8.29 1.45
C GLY A 58 3.65 9.24 2.11
N TYR A 59 2.74 8.72 2.94
CA TYR A 59 1.72 9.52 3.63
C TYR A 59 2.15 9.99 5.02
N HIS A 60 3.41 9.83 5.42
CA HIS A 60 3.90 10.50 6.63
C HIS A 60 3.76 12.02 6.49
N LEU A 61 3.27 12.67 7.54
CA LEU A 61 3.33 14.13 7.63
C LEU A 61 4.79 14.57 7.77
N ASP A 62 5.10 15.71 7.14
CA ASP A 62 6.43 16.28 7.20
C ASP A 62 6.81 16.68 8.65
N ASN A 63 8.11 16.63 8.96
CA ASN A 63 8.61 17.01 10.28
C ASN A 63 8.25 18.46 10.66
N SER A 64 8.14 19.37 9.68
CA SER A 64 7.68 20.75 9.89
C SER A 64 6.22 20.85 10.33
N VAL A 65 5.38 19.86 9.97
CA VAL A 65 3.97 19.79 10.36
C VAL A 65 3.84 19.20 11.76
N ILE A 66 4.55 18.10 12.05
CA ILE A 66 4.40 17.37 13.32
C ILE A 66 5.29 17.92 14.45
N GLY A 67 6.32 18.69 14.12
CA GLY A 67 7.25 19.35 15.05
C GLY A 67 6.54 20.28 16.04
N PRO A 68 5.80 21.29 15.56
CA PRO A 68 5.02 22.20 16.42
C PRO A 68 3.97 21.49 17.30
N LEU A 69 3.54 20.29 16.91
CA LEU A 69 2.59 19.47 17.65
C LEU A 69 3.25 18.58 18.73
N GLY A 70 4.58 18.60 18.84
CA GLY A 70 5.33 17.76 19.79
C GLY A 70 5.34 16.27 19.41
N LEU A 71 5.07 15.92 18.15
CA LEU A 71 4.87 14.54 17.72
C LEU A 71 6.10 13.89 17.08
N LEU A 72 7.25 14.58 16.99
CA LEU A 72 8.47 14.04 16.35
C LEU A 72 8.93 12.72 16.97
N ALA A 73 8.90 12.60 18.29
CA ALA A 73 9.29 11.38 19.00
C ALA A 73 8.31 10.20 18.77
N ARG A 74 7.14 10.47 18.20
CA ARG A 74 6.09 9.50 17.90
C ARG A 74 5.87 9.33 16.39
N LYS A 75 6.82 9.78 15.55
CA LYS A 75 6.73 9.58 14.10
C LYS A 75 6.53 8.10 13.78
N GLY A 76 5.51 7.82 12.96
CA GLY A 76 5.02 6.46 12.69
C GLY A 76 3.78 6.06 13.51
N ALA A 77 3.34 6.88 14.48
CA ALA A 77 2.03 6.72 15.12
C ALA A 77 0.90 7.20 14.18
N PRO A 78 -0.35 6.70 14.32
CA PRO A 78 -1.44 7.02 13.40
C PRO A 78 -1.68 8.52 13.17
N GLU A 79 -1.54 9.34 14.20
CA GLU A 79 -1.69 10.80 14.15
C GLU A 79 -0.57 11.53 13.37
N THR A 80 0.48 10.82 12.98
CA THR A 80 1.60 11.37 12.19
C THR A 80 1.48 11.08 10.69
N PHE A 81 0.34 10.55 10.25
CA PHE A 81 0.04 10.26 8.85
C PHE A 81 -1.08 11.13 8.30
N ASN A 82 -0.99 11.46 7.01
CA ASN A 82 -2.09 12.00 6.21
C ASN A 82 -3.05 10.88 5.78
N ILE A 83 -3.85 10.38 6.72
CA ILE A 83 -4.85 9.33 6.48
C ILE A 83 -5.93 9.78 5.48
N ALA A 84 -6.28 11.07 5.49
CA ALA A 84 -7.25 11.62 4.54
C ALA A 84 -6.74 11.56 3.10
N GLY A 85 -5.46 11.89 2.87
CA GLY A 85 -4.79 11.75 1.58
C GLY A 85 -4.79 10.29 1.11
N LEU A 86 -4.36 9.36 1.97
CA LEU A 86 -4.36 7.93 1.66
C LEU A 86 -5.76 7.43 1.27
N LEU A 87 -6.78 7.78 2.05
CA LEU A 87 -8.16 7.39 1.76
C LEU A 87 -8.67 7.97 0.43
N SER A 88 -8.32 9.21 0.13
CA SER A 88 -8.66 9.86 -1.15
C SER A 88 -8.09 9.09 -2.33
N ASP A 89 -6.79 8.76 -2.28
CA ASP A 89 -6.11 8.08 -3.37
C ASP A 89 -6.56 6.62 -3.51
N LEU A 90 -6.77 5.91 -2.40
CA LEU A 90 -7.35 4.56 -2.45
C LEU A 90 -8.75 4.55 -3.08
N ARG A 91 -9.59 5.56 -2.80
CA ARG A 91 -10.90 5.71 -3.44
C ARG A 91 -10.76 5.95 -4.94
N ARG A 92 -9.84 6.83 -5.37
CA ARG A 92 -9.59 7.11 -6.79
C ARG A 92 -9.07 5.88 -7.53
N ILE A 93 -8.14 5.13 -6.92
CA ILE A 93 -7.62 3.86 -7.45
C ILE A 93 -8.75 2.85 -7.59
N SER A 94 -9.58 2.69 -6.56
CA SER A 94 -10.73 1.77 -6.59
C SER A 94 -11.77 2.15 -7.63
N ALA A 95 -12.00 3.45 -7.83
CA ALA A 95 -12.98 3.97 -8.78
C ALA A 95 -12.47 4.03 -10.22
N ARG A 96 -11.17 3.75 -10.45
CA ARG A 96 -10.53 3.76 -11.78
C ARG A 96 -10.65 5.11 -12.49
N GLN A 97 -10.50 6.20 -11.76
CA GLN A 97 -10.62 7.57 -12.29
C GLN A 97 -9.33 8.03 -12.98
N GLY A 98 -8.89 7.30 -13.99
CA GLY A 98 -7.63 7.55 -14.70
C GLY A 98 -6.39 7.32 -13.83
N ASP A 99 -5.30 8.00 -14.18
CA ASP A 99 -4.04 7.88 -13.47
C ASP A 99 -4.11 8.53 -12.09
N VAL A 100 -3.63 7.81 -11.08
CA VAL A 100 -3.54 8.29 -9.70
C VAL A 100 -2.07 8.42 -9.34
N VAL A 101 -1.61 9.66 -9.23
CA VAL A 101 -0.29 9.97 -8.67
C VAL A 101 -0.42 9.91 -7.15
N VAL A 102 0.41 9.07 -6.53
CA VAL A 102 0.53 8.93 -5.07
C VAL A 102 1.86 9.53 -4.60
N PRO A 103 1.98 9.91 -3.32
CA PRO A 103 3.23 10.42 -2.73
C PRO A 103 4.38 9.41 -2.74
#